data_AF-A0A915NFD2-F1
#
_entry.id   AF-A0A915NFD2-F1
#
_cell.length_a   1.000
_cell.length_b   1.000
_cell.length_c   1.000
_cell.angle_alpha   90.00
_cell.angle_beta   90.00
_cell.angle_gamma   90.00
#
_symmetry.space_group_name_H-M   'P 1'
#
loop_
_entity.id
_entity.type
_entity.pdbx_description
1 polymer ?
#
loop_
_entity_poly.entity_id
_entity_poly.type
_entity_poly.pdbx_seq_one_letter_code
_entity_poly.pdbx_strand_id
1 'polypeptide(L)'
;MVSPPTEEIMRKRLMSVNSTQESVQTCSKWLLHHRESIDKIANCWMDIYKQTNDKLRIALIYVLNDVVQKAACKRDINVTLTFHPHLINATTISSVTVKKAISRCVEVFGERNVYPAHIIEEMKTALGEFSRIATEKDESQNATEIIDFQKIIRAIESFYKNEMLTEKAREILSRSSFNFKESVQGRVKDRNEGIKALADMDSSRQKLISFLDTVEKHKQKGLLLHELMKKTENTFNLQLRDVTVINDAYERFAEGIKKTKEQLETMESSGCMLGESPPRDAPSPTAGDDPFVHGVDGEELAGGGDDMEMDDEDKPGTSGSSRCFLKSANEYTESLGSHSIRRSFQWFYVNLESAY
;
A
#
# COMPACT_ATOMS: atom_id res chain seq x y z
N MET A 1 46.14 -8.21 10.50
CA MET A 1 44.81 -8.83 10.39
C MET A 1 43.97 -8.29 11.53
N VAL A 2 42.83 -7.69 11.21
CA VAL A 2 41.88 -7.20 12.23
C VAL A 2 41.06 -8.42 12.66
N SER A 3 40.95 -8.68 13.96
CA SER A 3 40.12 -9.80 14.44
C SER A 3 38.67 -9.62 13.98
N PRO A 4 37.99 -10.67 13.48
CA PRO A 4 36.62 -10.56 13.02
C PRO A 4 35.71 -10.15 14.19
N PRO A 5 34.79 -9.19 13.98
CA PRO A 5 33.91 -8.74 15.04
C PRO A 5 32.90 -9.84 15.39
N THR A 6 32.65 -10.03 16.68
CA THR A 6 31.60 -10.93 17.17
C THR A 6 30.22 -10.42 16.76
N GLU A 7 29.25 -11.34 16.59
CA GLU A 7 27.87 -10.98 16.21
C GLU A 7 27.22 -9.98 17.18
N GLU A 8 27.47 -10.13 18.47
CA GLU A 8 26.96 -9.22 19.49
C GLU A 8 27.44 -7.77 19.30
N ILE A 9 28.70 -7.58 18.90
CA ILE A 9 29.27 -6.25 18.63
C ILE A 9 28.63 -5.65 17.38
N MET A 10 28.43 -6.46 16.33
CA MET A 10 27.75 -6.03 15.11
C MET A 10 26.32 -5.58 15.40
N ARG A 11 25.55 -6.40 16.13
CA ARG A 11 24.16 -6.10 16.51
C ARG A 11 24.05 -4.84 17.37
N LYS A 12 24.87 -4.74 18.42
CA LYS A 12 24.86 -3.57 19.31
C LYS A 12 25.16 -2.28 18.55
N ARG A 13 26.12 -2.32 17.63
CA ARG A 13 26.51 -1.15 16.83
C ARG A 13 25.40 -0.73 15.87
N LEU A 14 24.83 -1.67 15.13
CA LEU A 14 23.76 -1.41 14.15
C LEU A 14 22.46 -0.96 14.83
N MET A 15 22.14 -1.48 16.02
CA MET A 15 20.96 -1.05 16.81
C MET A 15 21.11 0.36 17.41
N SER A 16 22.34 0.78 17.70
CA SER A 16 22.62 2.11 18.26
C SER A 16 22.63 3.25 17.22
N VAL A 17 22.47 2.94 15.93
CA VAL A 17 22.57 3.94 14.87
C VAL A 17 21.32 4.81 14.81
N ASN A 18 21.51 6.07 14.42
CA ASN A 18 20.42 7.03 14.24
C ASN A 18 20.61 7.79 12.92
N SER A 19 19.68 8.67 12.59
CA SER A 19 19.69 9.43 11.32
C SER A 19 20.67 10.60 11.30
N THR A 20 21.49 10.83 12.34
CA THR A 20 22.47 11.92 12.33
C THR A 20 23.68 11.54 11.48
N GLN A 21 24.24 12.53 10.79
CA GLN A 21 25.37 12.31 9.88
C GLN A 21 26.59 11.73 10.59
N GLU A 22 26.88 12.17 11.82
CA GLU A 22 27.99 11.66 12.63
C GLU A 22 27.83 10.17 12.97
N SER A 23 26.61 9.76 13.35
CA SER A 23 26.30 8.36 13.68
C SER A 23 26.44 7.46 12.46
N VAL A 24 25.86 7.88 11.33
CA VAL A 24 25.94 7.18 10.05
C VAL A 24 27.39 7.03 9.59
N GLN A 25 28.17 8.12 9.58
CA GLN A 25 29.56 8.09 9.13
C GLN A 25 30.46 7.27 10.04
N THR A 26 30.26 7.34 11.35
CA THR A 26 31.04 6.56 12.32
C THR A 26 30.75 5.07 12.17
N CYS A 27 29.48 4.69 12.00
CA CYS A 27 29.10 3.31 11.76
C CYS A 27 29.66 2.79 10.42
N SER A 28 29.50 3.56 9.35
CA SER A 28 30.03 3.24 8.02
C SER A 28 31.56 3.05 8.00
N LYS A 29 32.32 3.94 8.66
CA LYS A 29 33.78 3.78 8.80
C LYS A 29 34.14 2.46 9.49
N TRP A 30 33.39 2.08 10.52
CA TRP A 30 33.61 0.82 11.25
C TRP A 30 33.29 -0.41 10.39
N LEU A 31 32.21 -0.38 9.59
CA LEU A 31 31.86 -1.46 8.68
C LEU A 31 32.93 -1.65 7.59
N LEU A 32 33.42 -0.55 7.00
CA LEU A 32 34.50 -0.57 6.00
C LEU A 32 35.85 -1.02 6.58
N HIS A 33 36.10 -0.79 7.87
CA HIS A 33 37.28 -1.32 8.55
C HIS A 33 37.27 -2.86 8.62
N HIS A 34 36.08 -3.45 8.76
CA HIS A 34 35.85 -4.90 8.84
C HIS A 34 35.31 -5.50 7.53
N ARG A 35 35.70 -4.94 6.38
CA ARG A 35 35.26 -5.41 5.05
C ARG A 35 35.53 -6.89 4.77
N GLU A 36 36.51 -7.51 5.44
CA GLU A 36 36.77 -8.95 5.34
C GLU A 36 35.63 -9.81 5.91
N SER A 37 34.79 -9.24 6.77
CA SER A 37 33.59 -9.88 7.34
C SER A 37 32.29 -9.27 6.80
N ILE A 38 32.33 -8.65 5.61
CA ILE A 38 31.19 -7.90 5.09
C ILE A 38 29.94 -8.75 4.87
N ASP A 39 30.09 -10.03 4.49
CA ASP A 39 28.95 -10.93 4.30
C ASP A 39 28.23 -11.23 5.62
N LYS A 40 28.98 -11.42 6.71
CA LYS A 40 28.40 -11.61 8.05
C LYS A 40 27.70 -10.34 8.54
N ILE A 41 28.31 -9.19 8.27
CA ILE A 41 27.75 -7.88 8.58
C ILE A 41 26.45 -7.63 7.80
N ALA A 42 26.41 -7.94 6.50
CA ALA A 42 25.24 -7.74 5.66
C ALA A 42 24.07 -8.63 6.08
N ASN A 43 24.33 -9.89 6.43
CA ASN A 43 23.31 -10.78 7.01
C ASN A 43 22.79 -10.24 8.35
N CYS A 44 23.69 -9.84 9.25
CA CYS A 44 23.31 -9.23 10.53
C CYS A 44 22.49 -7.94 10.35
N TRP A 45 22.84 -7.11 9.36
CA TRP A 45 22.10 -5.90 9.00
C TRP A 45 20.67 -6.24 8.60
N MET A 46 20.49 -7.28 7.76
CA MET A 46 19.16 -7.70 7.30
C MET A 46 18.30 -8.28 8.43
N ASP A 47 18.89 -9.05 9.34
CA ASP A 47 18.19 -9.57 10.51
C ASP A 47 17.64 -8.45 11.40
N ILE A 48 18.46 -7.42 11.64
CA ILE A 48 18.06 -6.25 12.42
C ILE A 48 17.00 -5.45 11.65
N TYR A 49 17.18 -5.28 10.35
CA TYR A 49 16.25 -4.55 9.50
C TYR A 49 14.82 -5.13 9.56
N LYS A 50 14.71 -6.47 9.54
CA LYS A 50 13.43 -7.17 9.65
C LYS A 50 12.71 -6.93 10.98
N GLN A 51 13.45 -6.78 12.08
CA GLN A 51 12.92 -6.75 13.44
C GLN A 51 12.74 -5.33 14.02
N THR A 52 13.06 -4.29 13.24
CA THR A 52 13.10 -2.90 13.72
C THR A 52 12.04 -2.00 13.09
N ASN A 53 11.82 -0.82 13.69
CA ASN A 53 10.86 0.17 13.22
C ASN A 53 11.39 1.01 12.05
N ASP A 54 10.51 1.76 11.40
CA ASP A 54 10.83 2.57 10.22
C ASP A 54 11.92 3.62 10.50
N LYS A 55 11.97 4.19 11.71
CA LYS A 55 12.99 5.18 12.08
C LYS A 55 14.40 4.59 12.02
N LEU A 56 14.59 3.40 12.60
CA LEU A 56 15.88 2.70 12.57
C LEU A 56 16.18 2.13 11.18
N ARG A 57 15.16 1.63 10.46
CA ARG A 57 15.31 1.19 9.05
C ARG A 57 15.85 2.30 8.15
N ILE A 58 15.33 3.53 8.25
CA ILE A 58 15.83 4.67 7.48
C ILE A 58 17.30 4.96 7.82
N ALA A 59 17.66 4.95 9.11
CA ALA A 59 19.04 5.14 9.53
C ALA A 59 19.97 4.05 8.98
N LEU A 60 19.52 2.79 9.01
CA LEU A 60 20.25 1.64 8.44
C LEU A 60 20.43 1.74 6.93
N ILE A 61 19.44 2.25 6.19
CA ILE A 61 19.55 2.54 4.75
C ILE A 61 20.60 3.63 4.51
N TYR A 62 20.63 4.70 5.31
CA TYR A 62 21.65 5.73 5.17
C TYR A 62 23.07 5.24 5.48
N VAL A 63 23.23 4.33 6.44
CA VAL A 63 24.51 3.63 6.67
C VAL A 63 24.91 2.82 5.45
N LEU A 64 24.00 1.99 4.91
CA LEU A 64 24.27 1.18 3.74
C LEU A 64 24.66 2.06 2.54
N ASN A 65 23.92 3.14 2.31
CA ASN A 65 24.20 4.13 1.27
C ASN A 65 25.63 4.70 1.39
N ASP A 66 26.02 5.17 2.57
CA ASP A 66 27.35 5.73 2.79
C ASP A 66 28.47 4.67 2.65
N VAL A 67 28.24 3.43 3.10
CA VAL A 67 29.19 2.31 2.94
C VAL A 67 29.39 1.98 1.46
N VAL A 68 28.30 1.79 0.72
CA VAL A 68 28.34 1.40 -0.70
C VAL A 68 29.00 2.50 -1.54
N GLN A 69 28.67 3.77 -1.31
CA GLN A 69 29.31 4.88 -2.03
C GLN A 69 30.82 4.99 -1.73
N LYS A 70 31.23 4.83 -0.47
CA LYS A 70 32.66 4.83 -0.09
C LYS A 70 33.40 3.62 -0.64
N ALA A 71 32.76 2.45 -0.67
CA ALA A 71 33.31 1.25 -1.29
C ALA A 71 33.50 1.44 -2.80
N ALA A 72 32.51 1.99 -3.50
CA ALA A 72 32.59 2.30 -4.92
C ALA A 72 33.71 3.31 -5.23
N CYS A 73 33.86 4.37 -4.43
CA CYS A 73 34.97 5.33 -4.56
C CYS A 73 36.35 4.65 -4.43
N LYS A 74 36.46 3.64 -3.56
CA LYS A 74 37.68 2.81 -3.40
C LYS A 74 37.79 1.66 -4.40
N ARG A 75 36.85 1.53 -5.34
CA ARG A 75 36.71 0.40 -6.29
C ARG A 75 36.64 -0.97 -5.60
N ASP A 76 36.06 -1.02 -4.41
CA ASP A 76 35.83 -2.26 -3.67
C ASP A 76 34.52 -2.91 -4.10
N ILE A 77 34.60 -3.70 -5.18
CA ILE A 77 33.44 -4.35 -5.82
C ILE A 77 32.78 -5.35 -4.88
N ASN A 78 33.54 -6.01 -4.01
CA ASN A 78 33.03 -7.05 -3.11
C ASN A 78 31.96 -6.47 -2.17
N VAL A 79 32.29 -5.37 -1.48
CA VAL A 79 31.35 -4.69 -0.57
C VAL A 79 30.11 -4.21 -1.33
N THR A 80 30.29 -3.59 -2.49
CA THR A 80 29.19 -3.08 -3.31
C THR A 80 28.24 -4.19 -3.77
N LEU A 81 28.75 -5.34 -4.23
CA LEU A 81 27.91 -6.46 -4.67
C LEU A 81 27.25 -7.22 -3.52
N THR A 82 27.92 -7.38 -2.37
CA THR A 82 27.31 -8.04 -1.19
C THR A 82 26.04 -7.35 -0.73
N PHE A 83 25.99 -6.01 -0.74
CA PHE A 83 24.80 -5.26 -0.31
C PHE A 83 23.66 -5.20 -1.33
N HIS A 84 23.92 -5.50 -2.61
CA HIS A 84 22.91 -5.48 -3.67
C HIS A 84 21.65 -6.31 -3.33
N PRO A 85 21.73 -7.64 -3.09
CA PRO A 85 20.54 -8.46 -2.81
C PRO A 85 19.86 -8.06 -1.49
N HIS A 86 20.61 -7.54 -0.53
CA HIS A 86 20.06 -7.07 0.75
C HIS A 86 19.21 -5.80 0.57
N LEU A 87 19.61 -4.90 -0.33
CA LEU A 87 18.86 -3.70 -0.65
C LEU A 87 17.54 -4.00 -1.37
N ILE A 88 17.56 -4.95 -2.32
CA ILE A 88 16.34 -5.42 -3.00
C ILE A 88 15.38 -6.03 -1.96
N ASN A 89 15.87 -6.95 -1.12
CA ASN A 89 15.05 -7.57 -0.08
C ASN A 89 14.50 -6.55 0.92
N ALA A 90 15.31 -5.57 1.32
CA ALA A 90 14.88 -4.47 2.18
C ALA A 90 13.76 -3.64 1.53
N THR A 91 13.87 -3.39 0.23
CA THR A 91 12.85 -2.67 -0.55
C THR A 91 11.50 -3.40 -0.49
N THR A 92 11.48 -4.72 -0.67
CA THR A 92 10.24 -5.51 -0.68
C THR A 92 9.46 -5.42 0.66
N ILE A 93 10.17 -5.45 1.79
CA ILE A 93 9.55 -5.48 3.14
C ILE A 93 9.35 -4.09 3.76
N SER A 94 9.71 -3.02 3.04
CA SER A 94 9.69 -1.64 3.53
C SER A 94 8.33 -0.96 3.43
N SER A 95 8.06 -0.04 4.35
CA SER A 95 6.92 0.89 4.28
C SER A 95 7.14 1.98 3.22
N VAL A 96 6.08 2.75 2.94
CA VAL A 96 6.08 3.87 1.98
C VAL A 96 7.19 4.88 2.29
N THR A 97 7.36 5.24 3.56
CA THR A 97 8.33 6.23 4.01
C THR A 97 9.76 5.75 3.81
N VAL A 98 10.03 4.48 4.14
CA VAL A 98 11.36 3.87 3.98
C VAL A 98 11.70 3.70 2.50
N LYS A 99 10.72 3.31 1.67
CA LYS A 99 10.88 3.19 0.21
C LYS A 99 11.23 4.53 -0.46
N LYS A 100 10.68 5.65 0.00
CA LYS A 100 11.10 6.99 -0.48
C LYS A 100 12.59 7.26 -0.19
N ALA A 101 13.06 6.90 1.01
CA ALA A 101 14.48 7.04 1.36
C ALA A 101 15.37 6.11 0.50
N ILE A 102 14.91 4.88 0.22
CA ILE A 102 15.61 3.96 -0.68
C ILE A 102 15.64 4.49 -2.12
N SER A 103 14.54 5.01 -2.65
CA SER A 103 14.46 5.62 -3.99
C SER A 103 15.54 6.68 -4.18
N ARG A 104 15.63 7.61 -3.23
CA ARG A 104 16.66 8.65 -3.25
C ARG A 104 18.08 8.08 -3.22
N CYS A 105 18.31 6.98 -2.51
CA CYS A 105 19.62 6.31 -2.51
C CYS A 105 19.93 5.66 -3.88
N VAL A 106 18.94 5.01 -4.50
CA VAL A 106 19.08 4.36 -5.82
C VAL A 106 19.32 5.41 -6.92
N GLU A 107 18.63 6.56 -6.87
CA GLU A 107 18.90 7.70 -7.75
C GLU A 107 20.36 8.15 -7.64
N VAL A 108 20.85 8.37 -6.41
CA VAL A 108 22.26 8.75 -6.16
C VAL A 108 23.24 7.67 -6.64
N PHE A 109 22.90 6.39 -6.52
CA PHE A 109 23.72 5.30 -7.06
C PHE A 109 23.83 5.35 -8.57
N GLY A 110 22.74 5.70 -9.27
CA GLY A 110 22.74 5.90 -10.72
C GLY A 110 23.57 7.12 -11.13
N GLU A 111 23.34 8.27 -10.49
CA GLU A 111 24.08 9.53 -10.78
C GLU A 111 25.59 9.38 -10.60
N ARG A 112 26.01 8.68 -9.54
CA ARG A 112 27.44 8.46 -9.22
C ARG A 112 28.02 7.21 -9.88
N ASN A 113 27.24 6.51 -10.70
CA ASN A 113 27.63 5.27 -11.39
C ASN A 113 28.22 4.22 -10.42
N VAL A 114 27.60 4.09 -9.25
CA VAL A 114 27.99 3.17 -8.17
C VAL A 114 27.77 1.72 -8.58
N TYR A 115 26.69 1.48 -9.32
CA TYR A 115 26.36 0.20 -9.92
C TYR A 115 26.17 0.35 -11.44
N PRO A 116 26.39 -0.72 -12.22
CA PRO A 116 26.01 -0.77 -13.63
C PRO A 116 24.52 -0.47 -13.85
N ALA A 117 24.18 0.09 -15.00
CA ALA A 117 22.81 0.48 -15.35
C ALA A 117 21.78 -0.65 -15.14
N HIS A 118 22.10 -1.90 -15.50
CA HIS A 118 21.16 -3.02 -15.33
C HIS A 118 20.82 -3.30 -13.85
N ILE A 119 21.76 -3.12 -12.93
CA ILE A 119 21.53 -3.27 -11.49
C ILE A 119 20.66 -2.12 -10.96
N ILE A 120 20.91 -0.89 -11.44
CA ILE A 120 20.08 0.26 -11.09
C ILE A 120 18.64 0.06 -11.58
N GLU A 121 18.45 -0.47 -12.79
CA GLU A 121 17.11 -0.79 -13.31
C GLU A 121 16.45 -1.93 -12.55
N GLU A 122 17.19 -2.93 -12.08
CA GLU A 122 16.67 -3.98 -11.18
C GLU A 122 16.19 -3.39 -9.84
N MET A 123 16.99 -2.52 -9.21
CA MET A 123 16.61 -1.79 -8.00
C MET A 123 15.39 -0.89 -8.22
N LYS A 124 15.34 -0.17 -9.34
CA LYS A 124 14.19 0.65 -9.73
C LYS A 124 12.97 -0.19 -10.03
N THR A 125 13.10 -1.41 -10.55
CA THR A 125 11.97 -2.31 -10.78
C THR A 125 11.37 -2.78 -9.45
N ALA A 126 12.22 -3.14 -8.49
CA ALA A 126 11.79 -3.46 -7.12
C ALA A 126 11.13 -2.27 -6.41
N LEU A 127 11.54 -1.03 -6.74
CA LEU A 127 10.86 0.20 -6.32
C LEU A 127 9.64 0.56 -7.19
N GLY A 128 9.58 0.08 -8.43
CA GLY A 128 8.56 0.36 -9.43
C GLY A 128 7.29 -0.43 -9.18
N GLU A 129 7.40 -1.64 -8.64
CA GLU A 129 6.27 -2.33 -7.98
C GLU A 129 5.63 -1.47 -6.89
N PHE A 130 6.39 -0.54 -6.29
CA PHE A 130 5.86 0.45 -5.36
C PHE A 130 5.45 1.76 -6.01
N SER A 131 6.12 2.23 -7.07
CA SER A 131 5.72 3.42 -7.83
C SER A 131 4.37 3.20 -8.49
N ARG A 132 4.06 2.02 -9.03
CA ARG A 132 2.70 1.71 -9.53
C ARG A 132 1.63 1.89 -8.44
N ILE A 133 1.94 1.53 -7.19
CA ILE A 133 1.07 1.73 -6.03
C ILE A 133 1.00 3.22 -5.59
N ALA A 134 2.00 4.04 -5.94
CA ALA A 134 2.10 5.45 -5.55
C ALA A 134 1.63 6.43 -6.65
N THR A 135 1.82 6.12 -7.93
CA THR A 135 1.33 6.88 -9.09
C THR A 135 -0.13 6.56 -9.40
N GLU A 136 -0.66 5.42 -8.95
CA GLU A 136 -2.10 5.17 -8.84
C GLU A 136 -2.82 6.16 -7.90
N LYS A 137 -2.10 6.93 -7.07
CA LYS A 137 -2.71 7.97 -6.21
C LYS A 137 -2.87 9.35 -6.85
N ASP A 138 -2.21 9.66 -7.97
CA ASP A 138 -2.31 10.99 -8.59
C ASP A 138 -2.83 10.99 -10.04
N GLU A 139 -2.72 9.88 -10.80
CA GLU A 139 -3.12 9.88 -12.23
C GLU A 139 -4.16 8.81 -12.62
N SER A 140 -4.63 7.96 -11.69
CA SER A 140 -5.68 6.97 -12.00
C SER A 140 -7.09 7.45 -11.64
N GLN A 141 -7.37 8.75 -11.80
CA GLN A 141 -8.74 9.20 -12.09
C GLN A 141 -8.98 9.01 -13.59
N ASN A 142 -9.46 7.81 -13.99
CA ASN A 142 -10.39 7.61 -15.12
C ASN A 142 -10.50 6.14 -15.55
N ALA A 143 -10.75 5.28 -14.58
CA ALA A 143 -11.76 4.26 -14.74
C ALA A 143 -12.19 3.90 -13.33
N THR A 144 -13.41 4.26 -12.95
CA THR A 144 -14.11 3.50 -11.92
C THR A 144 -14.25 2.08 -12.45
N GLU A 145 -13.18 1.28 -12.34
CA GLU A 145 -13.31 -0.17 -12.41
C GLU A 145 -14.25 -0.51 -11.28
N ILE A 146 -15.50 -0.78 -11.64
CA ILE A 146 -16.50 -1.30 -10.71
C ILE A 146 -15.90 -2.59 -10.17
N ILE A 147 -15.39 -2.51 -8.94
CA ILE A 147 -14.86 -3.67 -8.27
C ILE A 147 -16.03 -4.62 -8.05
N ASP A 148 -15.97 -5.75 -8.73
CA ASP A 148 -16.96 -6.80 -8.61
C ASP A 148 -16.78 -7.51 -7.26
N PHE A 149 -17.48 -7.02 -6.24
CA PHE A 149 -17.48 -7.59 -4.90
C PHE A 149 -17.86 -9.08 -4.91
N GLN A 150 -18.66 -9.55 -5.88
CA GLN A 150 -19.00 -10.97 -6.01
C GLN A 150 -17.81 -11.82 -6.45
N LYS A 151 -16.87 -11.28 -7.24
CA LYS A 151 -15.60 -11.98 -7.55
C LYS A 151 -14.71 -12.08 -6.32
N ILE A 152 -14.63 -11.02 -5.51
CA ILE A 152 -13.81 -11.00 -4.29
C ILE A 152 -14.35 -11.98 -3.26
N ILE A 153 -15.65 -11.95 -3.00
CA ILE A 153 -16.30 -12.88 -2.06
C ILE A 153 -16.03 -14.33 -2.49
N ARG A 154 -16.21 -14.66 -3.78
CA ARG A 154 -15.91 -15.99 -4.30
C ARG A 154 -14.44 -16.38 -4.16
N ALA A 155 -13.51 -15.44 -4.36
CA ALA A 155 -12.09 -15.67 -4.19
C ALA A 155 -11.71 -15.95 -2.72
N ILE A 156 -12.27 -15.18 -1.78
CA ILE A 156 -12.08 -15.37 -0.33
C ILE A 156 -12.65 -16.74 0.10
N GLU A 157 -13.88 -17.06 -0.31
CA GLU A 157 -14.50 -18.34 0.02
C GLU A 157 -13.72 -19.52 -0.54
N SER A 158 -13.24 -19.42 -1.79
CA SER A 158 -12.42 -20.46 -2.39
C SER A 158 -11.07 -20.60 -1.68
N PHE A 159 -10.45 -19.50 -1.26
CA PHE A 159 -9.19 -19.54 -0.53
C PHE A 159 -9.36 -20.20 0.84
N TYR A 160 -10.41 -19.84 1.57
CA TYR A 160 -10.73 -20.42 2.88
C TYR A 160 -11.05 -21.92 2.81
N LYS A 161 -11.82 -22.36 1.81
CA LYS A 161 -12.09 -23.78 1.58
C LYS A 161 -10.81 -24.57 1.33
N ASN A 162 -9.90 -24.02 0.52
CA ASN A 162 -8.61 -24.67 0.25
C ASN A 162 -7.71 -24.67 1.50
N GLU A 163 -7.69 -23.60 2.28
CA GLU A 163 -6.94 -23.54 3.55
C GLU A 163 -7.39 -24.63 4.53
N MET A 164 -8.70 -24.81 4.69
CA MET A 164 -9.23 -25.88 5.55
C MET A 164 -8.80 -27.28 5.10
N LEU A 165 -8.70 -27.51 3.78
CA LEU A 165 -8.22 -28.79 3.24
C LEU A 165 -6.72 -28.97 3.48
N THR A 166 -5.93 -27.93 3.27
CA THR A 166 -4.49 -27.94 3.52
C THR A 166 -4.17 -28.19 4.99
N GLU A 167 -4.90 -27.56 5.91
CA GLU A 167 -4.69 -27.75 7.35
C GLU A 167 -5.11 -29.15 7.82
N LYS A 168 -6.23 -29.70 7.32
CA LYS A 168 -6.60 -31.10 7.60
C LYS A 168 -5.54 -32.08 7.10
N ALA A 169 -5.01 -31.86 5.90
CA ALA A 169 -3.94 -32.68 5.36
C ALA A 169 -2.65 -32.54 6.19
N ARG A 170 -2.31 -31.34 6.65
CA ARG A 170 -1.19 -31.08 7.56
C ARG A 170 -1.35 -31.83 8.89
N GLU A 171 -2.54 -31.82 9.47
CA GLU A 171 -2.85 -32.54 10.73
C GLU A 171 -2.66 -34.05 10.57
N ILE A 172 -3.17 -34.65 9.47
CA ILE A 172 -2.98 -36.07 9.17
C ILE A 172 -1.49 -36.40 9.03
N LEU A 173 -0.73 -35.55 8.34
CA LEU A 173 0.71 -35.74 8.16
C LEU A 173 1.47 -35.60 9.49
N SER A 174 1.09 -34.66 10.36
CA SER A 174 1.73 -34.50 11.67
C SER A 174 1.53 -35.70 12.61
N ARG A 175 0.42 -36.44 12.43
CA ARG A 175 0.12 -37.65 13.20
C ARG A 175 0.76 -38.91 12.62
N SER A 176 1.25 -38.85 11.39
CA SER A 176 1.84 -39.99 10.71
C SER A 176 3.26 -40.21 11.20
N SER A 177 3.58 -41.43 11.66
CA SER A 177 4.94 -41.79 12.04
C SER A 177 5.76 -42.09 10.77
N PHE A 178 6.58 -41.12 10.34
CA PHE A 178 7.52 -41.30 9.22
C PHE A 178 8.76 -42.15 9.57
N ASN A 179 8.70 -42.93 10.67
CA ASN A 179 9.79 -43.81 11.08
C ASN A 179 9.71 -45.15 10.31
N PHE A 180 10.17 -45.12 9.07
CA PHE A 180 10.20 -46.30 8.20
C PHE A 180 11.21 -47.36 8.65
N LYS A 181 12.19 -47.02 9.50
CA LYS A 181 13.25 -47.93 9.92
C LYS A 181 12.68 -49.14 10.68
N GLU A 182 11.83 -48.90 11.68
CA GLU A 182 11.20 -49.99 12.46
C GLU A 182 10.15 -50.77 11.66
N SER A 183 9.40 -50.08 10.79
CA SER A 183 8.33 -50.69 10.00
C SER A 183 8.85 -51.57 8.84
N VAL A 184 9.98 -51.20 8.24
CA VAL A 184 10.50 -51.82 7.01
C VAL A 184 11.54 -52.91 7.30
N GLN A 185 12.24 -52.86 8.44
CA GLN A 185 13.33 -53.80 8.79
C GLN A 185 12.90 -55.27 8.86
N GLY A 186 11.64 -55.56 9.21
CA GLY A 186 11.09 -56.92 9.18
C GLY A 186 10.69 -57.40 7.77
N ARG A 187 10.14 -56.49 6.96
CA ARG A 187 9.56 -56.77 5.63
C ARG A 187 10.62 -56.95 4.54
N VAL A 188 11.82 -56.40 4.72
CA VAL A 188 12.91 -56.47 3.71
C VAL A 188 13.68 -57.80 3.76
N LYS A 189 13.40 -58.66 4.76
CA LYS A 189 14.01 -59.99 4.83
C LYS A 189 13.53 -60.92 3.72
N ASP A 190 12.28 -60.78 3.29
CA ASP A 190 11.73 -61.48 2.14
C ASP A 190 11.79 -60.57 0.89
N ARG A 191 12.17 -61.16 -0.25
CA ARG A 191 12.37 -60.41 -1.50
C ARG A 191 11.07 -59.80 -2.03
N ASN A 192 9.95 -60.52 -1.93
CA ASN A 192 8.66 -60.06 -2.44
C ASN A 192 8.02 -59.04 -1.49
N GLU A 193 8.15 -59.22 -0.17
CA GLU A 193 7.69 -58.22 0.80
C GLU A 193 8.52 -56.93 0.77
N GLY A 194 9.82 -57.02 0.52
CA GLY A 194 10.71 -55.87 0.35
C GLY A 194 10.33 -55.04 -0.89
N ILE A 195 10.01 -55.67 -2.01
CA ILE A 195 9.54 -54.99 -3.23
C ILE A 195 8.21 -54.25 -2.94
N LYS A 196 7.27 -54.86 -2.21
CA LYS A 196 6.02 -54.21 -1.82
C LYS A 196 6.26 -53.02 -0.88
N ALA A 197 7.15 -53.17 0.10
CA ALA A 197 7.48 -52.09 1.04
C ALA A 197 8.10 -50.88 0.31
N LEU A 198 8.98 -51.12 -0.67
CA LEU A 198 9.53 -50.05 -1.52
C LEU A 198 8.42 -49.35 -2.33
N ALA A 199 7.50 -50.09 -2.94
CA ALA A 199 6.38 -49.52 -3.68
C ALA A 199 5.45 -48.68 -2.78
N ASP A 200 5.18 -49.14 -1.55
CA ASP A 200 4.40 -48.39 -0.56
C ASP A 200 5.08 -47.08 -0.14
N MET A 201 6.41 -47.12 0.05
CA MET A 201 7.23 -45.95 0.36
C MET A 201 7.24 -44.93 -0.79
N ASP A 202 7.42 -45.40 -2.02
CA ASP A 202 7.37 -44.53 -3.20
C ASP A 202 5.99 -43.91 -3.41
N SER A 203 4.91 -44.66 -3.19
CA SER A 203 3.54 -44.12 -3.20
C SER A 203 3.35 -43.04 -2.14
N SER A 204 3.87 -43.26 -0.93
CA SER A 204 3.82 -42.29 0.16
C SER A 204 4.62 -41.02 -0.17
N ARG A 205 5.82 -41.18 -0.74
CA ARG A 205 6.66 -40.09 -1.23
C ARG A 205 5.97 -39.27 -2.32
N GLN A 206 5.32 -39.93 -3.29
CA GLN A 206 4.57 -39.23 -4.35
C GLN A 206 3.41 -38.41 -3.79
N LYS A 207 2.67 -38.96 -2.80
CA LYS A 207 1.61 -38.22 -2.11
C LYS A 207 2.14 -36.99 -1.39
N LEU A 208 3.28 -37.08 -0.70
CA LEU A 208 3.93 -35.93 -0.06
C LEU A 208 4.34 -34.85 -1.06
N ILE A 209 4.91 -35.24 -2.21
CA ILE A 209 5.29 -34.30 -3.27
C ILE A 209 4.05 -33.59 -3.82
N SER A 210 2.95 -34.33 -4.05
CA SER A 210 1.69 -33.73 -4.53
C SER A 210 1.07 -32.77 -3.50
N PHE A 211 1.22 -33.06 -2.20
CA PHE A 211 0.77 -32.19 -1.14
C PHE A 211 1.61 -30.90 -1.08
N LEU A 212 2.94 -31.00 -1.20
CA LEU A 212 3.82 -29.83 -1.27
C LEU A 212 3.48 -28.92 -2.46
N ASP A 213 3.23 -29.49 -3.64
CA ASP A 213 2.78 -28.74 -4.82
C ASP A 213 1.43 -28.04 -4.57
N THR A 214 0.51 -28.71 -3.85
CA THR A 214 -0.78 -28.13 -3.46
C THR A 214 -0.61 -26.95 -2.49
N VAL A 215 0.26 -27.08 -1.49
CA VAL A 215 0.59 -26.01 -0.53
C VAL A 215 1.23 -24.82 -1.25
N GLU A 216 2.17 -25.07 -2.17
CA GLU A 216 2.80 -24.01 -2.94
C GLU A 216 1.78 -23.27 -3.80
N LYS A 217 0.90 -23.99 -4.51
CA LYS A 217 -0.21 -23.38 -5.27
C LYS A 217 -1.17 -22.59 -4.38
N HIS A 218 -1.45 -23.07 -3.17
CA HIS A 218 -2.30 -22.36 -2.22
C HIS A 218 -1.64 -21.07 -1.74
N LYS A 219 -0.34 -21.08 -1.44
CA LYS A 219 0.45 -19.87 -1.16
C LYS A 219 0.36 -18.85 -2.30
N GLN A 220 0.56 -19.28 -3.54
CA GLN A 220 0.45 -18.39 -4.71
C GLN A 220 -0.95 -17.76 -4.84
N LYS A 221 -2.01 -18.54 -4.60
CA LYS A 221 -3.38 -18.00 -4.57
C LYS A 221 -3.60 -16.99 -3.43
N GLY A 222 -2.95 -17.19 -2.28
CA GLY A 222 -3.00 -16.25 -1.16
C GLY A 222 -2.36 -14.91 -1.48
N LEU A 223 -1.22 -14.92 -2.20
CA LEU A 223 -0.56 -13.70 -2.66
C LEU A 223 -1.46 -12.90 -3.63
N LEU A 224 -2.08 -13.58 -4.61
CA LEU A 224 -3.02 -12.95 -5.54
C LEU A 224 -4.26 -12.38 -4.83
N LEU A 225 -4.80 -13.11 -3.84
CA LEU A 225 -5.93 -12.62 -3.05
C LEU A 225 -5.54 -11.39 -2.23
N HIS A 226 -4.34 -11.36 -1.65
CA HIS A 226 -3.84 -10.21 -0.91
C HIS A 226 -3.74 -8.96 -1.79
N GLU A 227 -3.21 -9.11 -3.01
CA GLU A 227 -3.13 -8.01 -3.98
C GLU A 227 -4.52 -7.48 -4.36
N LEU A 228 -5.47 -8.38 -4.64
CA LEU A 228 -6.86 -8.02 -4.94
C LEU A 228 -7.53 -7.28 -3.77
N MET A 229 -7.33 -7.75 -2.54
CA MET A 229 -7.86 -7.13 -1.33
C MET A 229 -7.30 -5.72 -1.13
N LYS A 230 -5.99 -5.54 -1.35
CA LYS A 230 -5.33 -4.24 -1.22
C LYS A 230 -5.83 -3.23 -2.26
N LYS A 231 -6.00 -3.68 -3.52
CA LYS A 231 -6.62 -2.85 -4.57
C LYS A 231 -8.04 -2.43 -4.16
N THR A 232 -8.82 -3.36 -3.62
CA THR A 232 -10.19 -3.10 -3.15
C THR A 232 -10.24 -2.09 -2.01
N GLU A 233 -9.37 -2.24 -1.02
CA GLU A 233 -9.24 -1.32 0.11
C GLU A 233 -8.94 0.11 -0.36
N ASN A 234 -7.99 0.25 -1.30
CA ASN A 234 -7.64 1.56 -1.85
C ASN A 234 -8.84 2.22 -2.54
N THR A 235 -9.56 1.48 -3.39
CA THR A 235 -10.74 2.01 -4.09
C THR A 235 -11.87 2.36 -3.12
N PHE A 236 -12.12 1.52 -2.11
CA PHE A 236 -13.14 1.81 -1.11
C PHE A 236 -12.80 3.07 -0.31
N ASN A 237 -11.55 3.25 0.08
CA ASN A 237 -11.09 4.45 0.78
C ASN A 237 -11.23 5.71 -0.09
N LEU A 238 -10.98 5.61 -1.40
CA LEU A 238 -11.20 6.71 -2.33
C LEU A 238 -12.69 7.09 -2.41
N GLN A 239 -13.57 6.09 -2.63
CA GLN A 239 -15.02 6.30 -2.65
C GLN A 239 -15.53 6.89 -1.34
N LEU A 240 -15.00 6.44 -0.19
CA LEU A 240 -15.38 6.98 1.11
C LEU A 240 -14.96 8.45 1.26
N ARG A 241 -13.80 8.85 0.75
CA ARG A 241 -13.36 10.25 0.74
C ARG A 241 -14.30 11.12 -0.10
N ASP A 242 -14.63 10.67 -1.31
CA ASP A 242 -15.54 11.40 -2.20
C ASP A 242 -16.91 11.59 -1.56
N VAL A 243 -17.47 10.52 -0.98
CA VAL A 243 -18.75 10.58 -0.25
C VAL A 243 -18.67 11.50 0.96
N THR A 244 -17.54 11.51 1.68
CA THR A 244 -17.36 12.40 2.85
C THR A 244 -17.33 13.88 2.43
N VAL A 245 -16.63 14.21 1.34
CA VAL A 245 -16.60 15.58 0.79
C VAL A 245 -17.99 16.01 0.34
N ILE A 246 -18.72 15.12 -0.34
CA ILE A 246 -20.08 15.38 -0.76
C ILE A 246 -20.99 15.60 0.45
N ASN A 247 -20.90 14.76 1.49
CA ASN A 247 -21.70 14.89 2.70
C ASN A 247 -21.45 16.23 3.41
N ASP A 248 -20.19 16.63 3.58
CA ASP A 248 -19.81 17.93 4.18
C ASP A 248 -20.36 19.12 3.35
N ALA A 249 -20.34 19.03 2.02
CA ALA A 249 -20.94 20.06 1.16
C ALA A 249 -22.46 20.16 1.35
N TYR A 250 -23.18 19.02 1.43
CA TYR A 250 -24.62 19.00 1.68
C TYR A 250 -24.97 19.49 3.09
N GLU A 251 -24.18 19.18 4.10
CA GLU A 251 -24.36 19.69 5.47
C GLU A 251 -24.21 21.21 5.52
N ARG A 252 -23.14 21.77 4.92
CA ARG A 252 -22.96 23.22 4.82
C ARG A 252 -24.08 23.90 4.05
N PHE A 253 -24.55 23.28 2.98
CA PHE A 253 -25.68 23.79 2.22
C PHE A 253 -26.97 23.82 3.04
N ALA A 254 -27.24 22.76 3.81
CA ALA A 254 -28.39 22.70 4.72
C ALA A 254 -28.31 23.77 5.82
N GLU A 255 -27.13 24.00 6.41
CA GLU A 255 -26.89 25.08 7.36
C GLU A 255 -27.11 26.46 6.73
N GLY A 256 -26.63 26.65 5.49
CA GLY A 256 -26.87 27.87 4.71
C GLY A 256 -28.35 28.16 4.53
N ILE A 257 -29.14 27.16 4.10
CA ILE A 257 -30.60 27.29 3.97
C ILE A 257 -31.23 27.68 5.30
N LYS A 258 -30.83 27.03 6.41
CA LYS A 258 -31.37 27.33 7.74
C LYS A 258 -31.08 28.78 8.14
N LYS A 259 -29.86 29.26 7.93
CA LYS A 259 -29.46 30.64 8.23
C LYS A 259 -30.24 31.66 7.40
N THR A 260 -30.40 31.42 6.09
CA THR A 260 -31.21 32.29 5.23
C THR A 260 -32.67 32.31 5.67
N LYS A 261 -33.22 31.16 6.08
CA LYS A 261 -34.57 31.09 6.64
C LYS A 261 -34.72 31.93 7.91
N GLU A 262 -33.79 31.81 8.86
CA GLU A 262 -33.78 32.61 10.10
C GLU A 262 -33.66 34.11 9.80
N GLN A 263 -32.84 34.50 8.82
CA GLN A 263 -32.76 35.89 8.34
C GLN A 263 -34.10 36.38 7.76
N LEU A 264 -34.79 35.57 6.95
CA LEU A 264 -36.10 35.94 6.42
C LEU A 264 -37.17 36.06 7.52
N GLU A 265 -37.21 35.13 8.48
CA GLU A 265 -38.14 35.19 9.62
C GLU A 265 -37.90 36.43 10.50
N THR A 266 -36.63 36.81 10.73
CA THR A 266 -36.29 38.05 11.44
C THR A 266 -36.66 39.30 10.65
N MET A 267 -36.49 39.31 9.32
CA MET A 267 -36.92 40.40 8.45
C MET A 267 -38.45 40.56 8.42
N GLU A 268 -39.18 39.44 8.35
CA GLU A 268 -40.64 39.44 8.42
C GLU A 268 -41.13 39.98 9.79
N SER A 269 -40.47 39.58 10.87
CA SER A 269 -40.81 40.03 12.23
C SER A 269 -40.43 41.49 12.53
N SER A 270 -39.35 41.98 11.93
CA SER A 270 -38.84 43.36 12.16
C SER A 270 -39.35 44.38 11.15
N GLY A 271 -39.91 43.94 10.01
CA GLY A 271 -40.41 44.82 8.95
C GLY A 271 -39.33 45.64 8.24
N CYS A 272 -38.04 45.36 8.49
CA CYS A 272 -36.91 46.11 7.95
C CYS A 272 -35.99 45.16 7.16
N MET A 273 -35.63 45.55 5.93
CA MET A 273 -34.65 44.83 5.13
C MET A 273 -33.26 45.05 5.76
N LEU A 274 -32.63 43.99 6.27
CA LEU A 274 -31.26 44.08 6.80
C LEU A 274 -30.26 44.15 5.64
N GLY A 275 -29.79 45.37 5.39
CA GLY A 275 -28.82 45.72 4.36
C GLY A 275 -29.14 47.13 3.89
N GLU A 276 -28.32 48.11 4.27
CA GLU A 276 -28.39 49.42 3.65
C GLU A 276 -28.21 49.21 2.15
N SER A 277 -29.17 49.66 1.33
CA SER A 277 -28.91 49.78 -0.10
C SER A 277 -27.61 50.59 -0.23
N PRO A 278 -26.62 50.12 -1.02
CA PRO A 278 -25.39 50.86 -1.20
C PRO A 278 -25.71 52.32 -1.51
N PRO A 279 -24.98 53.29 -0.93
CA PRO A 279 -25.20 54.70 -1.19
C PRO A 279 -25.33 54.94 -2.70
N ARG A 280 -26.20 55.87 -3.10
CA ARG A 280 -26.47 56.17 -4.52
C ARG A 280 -25.21 56.51 -5.34
N ASP A 281 -24.13 56.90 -4.64
CA ASP A 281 -22.81 57.24 -5.17
C ASP A 281 -21.76 56.13 -4.99
N ALA A 282 -22.15 54.92 -4.59
CA ALA A 282 -21.25 53.78 -4.54
C ALA A 282 -20.81 53.46 -5.99
N PRO A 283 -19.49 53.44 -6.27
CA PRO A 283 -19.02 53.09 -7.60
C PRO A 283 -19.56 51.72 -7.97
N SER A 284 -20.08 51.59 -9.20
CA SER A 284 -20.49 50.28 -9.71
C SER A 284 -19.29 49.32 -9.65
N PRO A 285 -19.47 48.07 -9.18
CA PRO A 285 -18.38 47.11 -9.11
C PRO A 285 -17.70 47.03 -10.48
N THR A 286 -16.38 47.25 -10.50
CA THR A 286 -15.60 47.12 -11.74
C THR A 286 -15.26 45.64 -11.91
N ALA A 287 -15.06 45.16 -13.13
CA ALA A 287 -14.77 43.74 -13.40
C ALA A 287 -13.55 43.15 -12.65
N GLY A 288 -12.70 44.00 -12.03
CA GLY A 288 -11.58 43.58 -11.17
C GLY A 288 -11.93 43.31 -9.69
N ASP A 289 -13.16 43.64 -9.25
CA ASP A 289 -13.63 43.42 -7.88
C ASP A 289 -14.37 42.09 -7.70
N ASP A 290 -14.44 41.26 -8.75
CA ASP A 290 -15.07 39.95 -8.69
C ASP A 290 -14.16 38.96 -7.92
N PRO A 291 -14.61 38.44 -6.75
CA PRO A 291 -13.82 37.53 -5.93
C PRO A 291 -13.56 36.17 -6.59
N PHE A 292 -14.13 35.91 -7.77
CA PHE A 292 -13.93 34.70 -8.56
C PHE A 292 -13.01 34.88 -9.78
N VAL A 293 -12.43 36.08 -9.99
CA VAL A 293 -11.47 36.33 -11.09
C VAL A 293 -10.20 35.48 -10.94
N HIS A 294 -9.84 35.13 -9.70
CA HIS A 294 -8.89 34.07 -9.42
C HIS A 294 -9.67 32.80 -9.13
N GLY A 295 -9.80 31.95 -10.16
CA GLY A 295 -10.15 30.56 -9.95
C GLY A 295 -9.25 29.92 -8.89
N VAL A 296 -9.67 28.78 -8.35
CA VAL A 296 -9.01 28.09 -7.21
C VAL A 296 -7.55 27.68 -7.49
N ASP A 297 -7.09 27.85 -8.73
CA ASP A 297 -5.73 27.63 -9.18
C ASP A 297 -5.12 28.97 -9.60
N GLY A 298 -4.25 29.52 -8.76
CA GLY A 298 -3.60 30.81 -9.00
C GLY A 298 -2.55 30.72 -10.11
N GLU A 299 -2.93 31.11 -11.33
CA GLU A 299 -2.00 31.52 -12.39
C GLU A 299 -2.51 32.80 -13.07
N GLU A 300 -1.68 33.86 -13.05
CA GLU A 300 -1.91 35.10 -13.80
C GLU A 300 -1.82 34.83 -15.31
N LEU A 301 -2.95 34.90 -16.02
CA LEU A 301 -2.96 35.02 -17.47
C LEU A 301 -3.34 36.45 -17.87
N ALA A 302 -2.32 37.18 -18.32
CA ALA A 302 -2.45 38.50 -18.89
C ALA A 302 -3.11 38.45 -20.28
N GLY A 303 -4.14 39.28 -20.47
CA GLY A 303 -4.41 40.03 -21.69
C GLY A 303 -5.05 39.30 -22.88
N GLY A 304 -6.25 39.73 -23.25
CA GLY A 304 -6.85 39.46 -24.56
C GLY A 304 -8.36 39.66 -24.53
N GLY A 305 -8.82 40.90 -24.74
CA GLY A 305 -10.23 41.17 -24.97
C GLY A 305 -10.61 40.70 -26.37
N ASP A 306 -11.47 39.71 -26.44
CA ASP A 306 -12.28 39.42 -27.62
C ASP A 306 -13.74 39.72 -27.28
N ASP A 307 -14.24 40.78 -27.92
CA ASP A 307 -15.66 41.12 -28.04
C ASP A 307 -16.41 39.92 -28.63
N MET A 308 -17.26 39.27 -27.84
CA MET A 308 -18.29 38.36 -28.36
C MET A 308 -19.60 39.12 -28.38
N GLU A 309 -19.95 39.67 -29.55
CA GLU A 309 -21.29 40.16 -29.86
C GLU A 309 -22.33 39.06 -29.54
N MET A 310 -23.32 39.39 -28.72
CA MET A 310 -24.46 38.53 -28.43
C MET A 310 -25.46 38.63 -29.59
N ASP A 311 -25.64 37.54 -30.34
CA ASP A 311 -26.78 37.39 -31.24
C ASP A 311 -28.07 37.16 -30.42
N ASP A 312 -29.06 38.02 -30.62
CA ASP A 312 -30.39 38.00 -30.01
C ASP A 312 -31.28 36.88 -30.63
N GLU A 313 -31.03 35.61 -30.33
CA GLU A 313 -32.04 34.55 -30.46
C GLU A 313 -31.85 33.46 -29.40
N ASP A 314 -32.50 33.62 -28.24
CA ASP A 314 -33.16 32.49 -27.57
C ASP A 314 -34.06 32.98 -26.43
N LYS A 315 -35.34 33.21 -26.76
CA LYS A 315 -36.41 33.32 -25.75
C LYS A 315 -36.76 31.92 -25.22
N PRO A 316 -37.00 31.75 -23.92
CA PRO A 316 -37.37 30.45 -23.38
C PRO A 316 -38.78 30.05 -23.83
N GLY A 317 -38.84 29.00 -24.65
CA GLY A 317 -40.07 28.31 -25.03
C GLY A 317 -40.70 27.57 -23.84
N THR A 318 -42.02 27.65 -23.76
CA THR A 318 -42.88 27.01 -22.77
C THR A 318 -43.01 25.50 -22.94
N SER A 319 -43.03 24.81 -21.80
CA SER A 319 -43.62 23.49 -21.50
C SER A 319 -42.81 22.22 -21.78
N GLY A 320 -42.59 21.42 -20.73
CA GLY A 320 -42.09 20.06 -20.78
C GLY A 320 -41.93 19.47 -19.38
N SER A 321 -42.97 18.79 -18.89
CA SER A 321 -42.97 18.08 -17.61
C SER A 321 -41.91 16.97 -17.60
N SER A 322 -40.76 17.21 -16.95
CA SER A 322 -39.78 16.17 -16.63
C SER A 322 -40.17 15.50 -15.32
N ARG A 323 -40.79 14.33 -15.42
CA ARG A 323 -41.00 13.41 -14.29
C ARG A 323 -39.63 13.02 -13.71
N CYS A 324 -39.45 13.31 -12.42
CA CYS A 324 -38.28 12.91 -11.65
C CYS A 324 -38.22 11.37 -11.57
N PHE A 325 -37.17 10.76 -12.13
CA PHE A 325 -36.91 9.31 -12.12
C PHE A 325 -36.06 8.87 -10.92
N LEU A 326 -36.22 9.52 -9.77
CA LEU A 326 -35.54 9.12 -8.54
C LEU A 326 -36.56 8.58 -7.54
N LYS A 327 -36.45 7.29 -7.26
CA LYS A 327 -37.17 6.62 -6.17
C LYS A 327 -36.68 7.17 -4.82
N SER A 328 -37.59 7.20 -3.85
CA SER A 328 -37.33 7.69 -2.49
C SER A 328 -36.34 6.80 -1.73
N ALA A 329 -35.52 7.43 -0.86
CA ALA A 329 -34.47 6.80 -0.05
C ALA A 329 -34.96 5.59 0.79
N ASN A 330 -36.26 5.52 1.10
CA ASN A 330 -36.83 4.40 1.86
C ASN A 330 -36.90 3.07 1.06
N GLU A 331 -36.89 3.09 -0.28
CA GLU A 331 -36.91 1.84 -1.06
C GLU A 331 -35.53 1.15 -1.13
N TYR A 332 -34.43 1.87 -0.85
CA TYR A 332 -33.07 1.30 -0.85
C TYR A 332 -32.72 0.58 0.46
N THR A 333 -33.31 1.00 1.58
CA THR A 333 -32.99 0.46 2.92
C THR A 333 -33.67 -0.88 3.20
N GLU A 334 -34.79 -1.19 2.54
CA GLU A 334 -35.45 -2.51 2.67
C GLU A 334 -34.73 -3.62 1.89
N SER A 335 -33.94 -3.29 0.86
CA SER A 335 -33.23 -4.28 0.02
C SER A 335 -31.96 -4.86 0.67
N LEU A 336 -31.40 -4.21 1.68
CA LEU A 336 -30.18 -4.65 2.34
C LEU A 336 -30.53 -5.17 3.72
N GLY A 337 -30.65 -6.50 3.84
CA GLY A 337 -30.85 -7.23 5.09
C GLY A 337 -29.79 -6.87 6.15
N SER A 338 -30.10 -5.84 6.94
CA SER A 338 -29.17 -5.09 7.79
C SER A 338 -28.67 -5.83 9.04
N HIS A 339 -28.94 -7.14 9.19
CA HIS A 339 -28.57 -7.89 10.39
C HIS A 339 -27.41 -8.87 10.21
N SER A 340 -27.14 -9.34 8.98
CA SER A 340 -26.07 -10.34 8.75
C SER A 340 -24.69 -9.71 8.56
N ILE A 341 -24.61 -8.59 7.84
CA ILE A 341 -23.33 -7.97 7.45
C ILE A 341 -22.65 -7.29 8.64
N ARG A 342 -23.43 -6.63 9.52
CA ARG A 342 -22.91 -6.04 10.76
C ARG A 342 -22.31 -7.08 11.71
N ARG A 343 -22.88 -8.29 11.80
CA ARG A 343 -22.34 -9.37 12.65
C ARG A 343 -21.05 -9.96 12.09
N SER A 344 -20.92 -10.09 10.76
CA SER A 344 -19.70 -10.60 10.13
C SER A 344 -18.52 -9.65 10.28
N PHE A 345 -18.73 -8.33 10.20
CA PHE A 345 -17.68 -7.34 10.43
C PHE A 345 -17.27 -7.24 11.91
N GLN A 346 -18.23 -7.30 12.84
CA GLN A 346 -17.92 -7.29 14.27
C GLN A 346 -17.11 -8.52 14.69
N TRP A 347 -17.38 -9.71 14.12
CA TRP A 347 -16.63 -10.94 14.41
C TRP A 347 -15.17 -10.87 13.90
N PHE A 348 -14.94 -10.25 12.74
CA PHE A 348 -13.60 -10.14 12.17
C PHE A 348 -12.72 -9.14 12.94
N TYR A 349 -13.30 -8.02 13.41
CA TYR A 349 -12.58 -7.00 14.16
C TYR A 349 -12.19 -7.48 15.58
N VAL A 350 -13.09 -8.19 16.27
CA VAL A 350 -12.85 -8.69 17.63
C VAL A 350 -11.82 -9.82 17.68
N ASN A 351 -11.70 -10.63 16.62
CA ASN A 351 -10.74 -11.74 16.60
C ASN A 351 -9.34 -11.35 16.09
N LEU A 352 -9.18 -10.20 15.42
CA LEU A 352 -7.86 -9.72 15.00
C LEU A 352 -7.06 -9.10 16.16
N GLU A 353 -7.73 -8.49 17.14
CA GLU A 353 -7.06 -7.91 18.33
C GLU A 353 -6.60 -8.97 19.36
N SER A 354 -7.10 -10.21 19.30
CA SER A 354 -6.64 -11.29 20.18
C SER A 354 -5.43 -12.08 19.64
N ALA A 355 -4.89 -11.71 18.49
CA ALA A 355 -3.78 -12.41 17.83
C ALA A 355 -2.46 -11.61 17.78
N TYR A 356 -2.36 -10.51 18.53
CA TYR A 356 -1.14 -9.73 18.72
C TYR A 356 -0.66 -9.75 20.16
#